data_AF-A0A9E0H6P6-F1
#
_entry.id   AF-A0A9E0H6P6-F1
#
_cell.length_a   1.000
_cell.length_b   1.000
_cell.length_c   1.000
_cell.angle_alpha   90.00
_cell.angle_beta   90.00
_cell.angle_gamma   90.00
#
_symmetry.space_group_name_H-M   'P 1'
#
loop_
_entity.id
_entity.type
_entity.pdbx_description
1 polymer ?
#
loop_
_entity_poly.entity_id
_entity_poly.type
_entity_poly.pdbx_seq_one_letter_code
_entity_poly.pdbx_strand_id
1 'polypeptide(L)'
;MKTWDSLVKRDELHGLNRKGQHVSDAELKVKPYFVAKPHTGFRWNDGDYETFEWYPQGIAGITNADESRKFLLVSWYHANKDKDKDGKGFKGVRVSLVDVTDMGDIWYRHVLLVEKDGASIRPIVDSKGKSVHAGGIAVHGTTLFVADSANDLIRTFDLNRLIPAAADGTKLRCELTSAGTYYAYDYRYILIQRAARRVSPAILSSMSMDWTNPSSPSLITCGFYYKHYHTPPSVVWWQPRDIVDADAVLKGGTTPPGLTGVIKNRMLGEKAQGVTRVGKSLWVSRSHGRSNRGELDIFDISDPAKPRKTLEKADWPIGAEAIYAAKTSDNVWCCTEFPGKRVVFAVKKSAYP
;
A
#
# COMPACT_ATOMS: atom_id res chain seq x y z
N MET A 1 -18.20 3.83 -17.61
CA MET A 1 -17.03 3.43 -16.80
C MET A 1 -17.48 2.26 -15.94
N LYS A 2 -16.83 1.08 -15.98
CA LYS A 2 -17.22 -0.05 -15.13
C LYS A 2 -17.13 0.40 -13.66
N THR A 3 -18.21 0.26 -12.89
CA THR A 3 -18.24 0.57 -11.45
C THR A 3 -17.60 -0.58 -10.68
N TRP A 4 -17.01 -0.29 -9.52
CA TRP A 4 -16.38 -1.30 -8.64
C TRP A 4 -17.32 -2.44 -8.23
N ASP A 5 -18.63 -2.20 -8.25
CA ASP A 5 -19.67 -3.24 -8.14
C ASP A 5 -19.50 -4.42 -9.11
N SER A 6 -18.92 -4.16 -10.28
CA SER A 6 -18.65 -5.16 -11.31
C SER A 6 -17.22 -5.73 -11.28
N LEU A 7 -16.31 -5.14 -10.49
CA LEU A 7 -14.86 -5.35 -10.61
C LEU A 7 -14.34 -6.50 -9.77
N VAL A 8 -15.01 -6.77 -8.66
CA VAL A 8 -14.74 -7.93 -7.82
C VAL A 8 -16.09 -8.43 -7.35
N LYS A 9 -16.59 -9.52 -7.95
CA LYS A 9 -17.77 -10.16 -7.38
C LYS A 9 -17.39 -10.62 -5.98
N ARG A 10 -18.19 -10.23 -4.99
CA ARG A 10 -17.98 -10.64 -3.59
C ARG A 10 -17.78 -12.16 -3.53
N ASP A 11 -18.56 -12.90 -4.31
CA ASP A 11 -18.48 -14.35 -4.47
C ASP A 11 -17.14 -14.86 -5.04
N GLU A 12 -16.46 -14.10 -5.91
CA GLU A 12 -15.12 -14.44 -6.44
C GLU A 12 -14.02 -14.26 -5.37
N LEU A 13 -14.19 -13.34 -4.41
CA LEU A 13 -13.31 -13.25 -3.24
C LEU A 13 -13.53 -14.40 -2.26
N HIS A 14 -14.75 -14.96 -2.21
CA HIS A 14 -15.12 -15.96 -1.22
C HIS A 14 -14.61 -17.40 -1.50
N GLY A 15 -13.98 -17.64 -2.67
CA GLY A 15 -13.69 -19.00 -3.15
C GLY A 15 -12.59 -19.83 -2.46
N LEU A 16 -11.75 -19.30 -1.56
CA LEU A 16 -10.72 -20.07 -0.79
C LEU A 16 -10.32 -19.32 0.51
N ASN A 17 -11.30 -19.16 1.39
CA ASN A 17 -11.66 -17.94 2.08
C ASN A 17 -10.74 -17.52 3.27
N ARG A 18 -10.13 -16.30 3.24
CA ARG A 18 -9.39 -15.74 4.40
C ARG A 18 -10.30 -14.76 5.13
N LYS A 19 -10.45 -14.95 6.44
CA LYS A 19 -11.32 -14.14 7.29
C LYS A 19 -10.50 -13.28 8.24
N GLY A 20 -10.73 -11.98 8.21
CA GLY A 20 -10.22 -11.06 9.23
C GLY A 20 -11.06 -11.17 10.50
N GLN A 21 -10.53 -10.70 11.63
CA GLN A 21 -11.30 -10.63 12.86
C GLN A 21 -11.39 -9.19 13.31
N HIS A 22 -12.60 -8.72 13.61
CA HIS A 22 -12.82 -7.41 14.18
C HIS A 22 -12.00 -7.24 15.46
N VAL A 23 -11.43 -6.06 15.65
CA VAL A 23 -10.73 -5.67 16.87
C VAL A 23 -11.43 -4.42 17.40
N SER A 24 -11.90 -4.49 18.63
CA SER A 24 -12.59 -3.38 19.28
C SER A 24 -11.66 -2.19 19.53
N ASP A 25 -12.24 -1.02 19.74
CA ASP A 25 -11.48 0.17 20.12
C ASP A 25 -10.77 0.00 21.47
N ALA A 26 -11.36 -0.75 22.41
CA ALA A 26 -10.77 -1.11 23.69
C ALA A 26 -9.50 -1.97 23.51
N GLU A 27 -9.54 -2.99 22.65
CA GLU A 27 -8.37 -3.81 22.32
C GLU A 27 -7.28 -3.00 21.61
N LEU A 28 -7.66 -2.08 20.72
CA LEU A 28 -6.71 -1.19 20.04
C LEU A 28 -5.98 -0.24 21.02
N LYS A 29 -6.51 0.02 22.21
CA LYS A 29 -5.91 0.90 23.23
C LYS A 29 -4.93 0.19 24.16
N VAL A 30 -4.72 -1.13 24.05
CA VAL A 30 -3.79 -1.90 24.91
C VAL A 30 -2.58 -2.47 24.13
N LYS A 31 -1.56 -3.03 24.82
CA LYS A 31 -0.34 -3.57 24.15
C LYS A 31 -0.78 -4.80 23.35
N PRO A 32 -0.25 -5.00 22.14
CA PRO A 32 0.85 -4.26 21.50
C PRO A 32 0.44 -3.08 20.61
N TYR A 33 -0.85 -2.79 20.49
CA TYR A 33 -1.39 -1.81 19.54
C TYR A 33 -1.23 -0.38 20.08
N PHE A 34 -1.88 0.01 21.18
CA PHE A 34 -1.84 1.40 21.68
C PHE A 34 -2.09 2.47 20.61
N VAL A 35 -3.24 2.39 19.95
CA VAL A 35 -3.73 3.42 19.04
C VAL A 35 -4.36 4.54 19.85
N ALA A 36 -4.01 5.80 19.55
CA ALA A 36 -4.75 6.95 20.06
C ALA A 36 -6.10 7.10 19.33
N LYS A 37 -7.19 7.29 20.09
CA LYS A 37 -8.54 7.55 19.57
C LYS A 37 -9.02 6.58 18.45
N PRO A 38 -8.79 5.25 18.55
CA PRO A 38 -9.31 4.29 17.58
C PRO A 38 -10.84 4.28 17.66
N HIS A 39 -11.49 3.95 16.54
CA HIS A 39 -12.93 3.65 16.57
C HIS A 39 -13.27 2.28 15.97
N THR A 40 -12.43 1.73 15.08
CA THR A 40 -12.62 0.39 14.53
C THR A 40 -11.31 -0.18 13.99
N GLY A 41 -11.24 -1.50 13.84
CA GLY A 41 -10.12 -2.16 13.19
C GLY A 41 -10.36 -3.65 13.04
N PHE A 42 -9.37 -4.32 12.47
CA PHE A 42 -9.34 -5.77 12.35
C PHE A 42 -7.92 -6.31 12.38
N ARG A 43 -7.78 -7.54 12.85
CA ARG A 43 -6.59 -8.35 12.70
C ARG A 43 -6.73 -9.28 11.51
N TRP A 44 -5.60 -9.62 10.91
CA TRP A 44 -5.52 -10.65 9.87
C TRP A 44 -5.83 -12.03 10.46
N ASN A 45 -6.09 -13.01 9.58
CA ASN A 45 -6.18 -14.41 10.01
C ASN A 45 -4.84 -14.84 10.65
N ASP A 46 -4.85 -15.89 11.48
CA ASP A 46 -3.69 -16.27 12.29
C ASP A 46 -2.41 -16.48 11.45
N GLY A 47 -2.54 -17.08 10.27
CA GLY A 47 -1.41 -17.28 9.34
C GLY A 47 -0.78 -15.97 8.84
N ASP A 48 -1.58 -14.98 8.45
CA ASP A 48 -1.07 -13.68 8.01
C ASP A 48 -0.70 -12.77 9.19
N TYR A 49 -1.30 -12.98 10.37
CA TYR A 49 -0.98 -12.25 11.60
C TYR A 49 0.42 -12.63 12.13
N GLU A 50 0.79 -13.91 12.07
CA GLU A 50 2.04 -14.43 12.63
C GLU A 50 3.17 -14.63 11.62
N THR A 51 2.88 -14.63 10.31
CA THR A 51 3.91 -14.99 9.30
C THR A 51 5.15 -14.10 9.35
N PHE A 52 6.32 -14.70 9.20
CA PHE A 52 7.59 -13.99 8.99
C PHE A 52 7.97 -13.89 7.51
N GLU A 53 7.14 -14.41 6.60
CA GLU A 53 7.40 -14.34 5.15
C GLU A 53 6.88 -13.04 4.54
N TRP A 54 5.74 -12.52 5.00
CA TRP A 54 5.06 -11.38 4.38
C TRP A 54 4.85 -10.24 5.37
N TYR A 55 5.23 -9.04 4.98
CA TYR A 55 5.12 -7.83 5.81
C TYR A 55 4.27 -6.78 5.07
N PRO A 56 3.17 -6.30 5.68
CA PRO A 56 2.36 -5.25 5.09
C PRO A 56 3.10 -3.92 5.16
N GLN A 57 2.89 -3.03 4.19
CA GLN A 57 3.56 -1.72 4.16
C GLN A 57 2.63 -0.59 3.68
N GLY A 58 1.92 -0.79 2.57
CA GLY A 58 1.04 0.22 2.00
C GLY A 58 -0.43 -0.03 2.34
N ILE A 59 -1.24 1.03 2.38
CA ILE A 59 -2.70 0.96 2.53
C ILE A 59 -3.40 1.97 1.62
N ALA A 60 -4.49 1.55 0.99
CA ALA A 60 -5.41 2.39 0.24
C ALA A 60 -6.85 1.91 0.44
N GLY A 61 -7.82 2.69 -0.01
CA GLY A 61 -9.23 2.30 0.04
C GLY A 61 -9.98 2.59 -1.24
N ILE A 62 -11.00 1.77 -1.48
CA ILE A 62 -11.97 1.91 -2.55
C ILE A 62 -13.35 1.90 -1.90
N THR A 63 -14.17 2.87 -2.26
CA THR A 63 -15.55 2.97 -1.76
C THR A 63 -16.44 3.35 -2.93
N ASN A 64 -17.56 2.65 -3.07
CA ASN A 64 -18.56 3.02 -4.06
C ASN A 64 -19.17 4.37 -3.76
N ALA A 65 -19.77 5.00 -4.77
CA ALA A 65 -20.34 6.34 -4.64
C ALA A 65 -21.46 6.42 -3.58
N ASP A 66 -22.23 5.35 -3.41
CA ASP A 66 -23.30 5.18 -2.42
C ASP A 66 -22.80 4.63 -1.06
N GLU A 67 -21.50 4.40 -0.94
CA GLU A 67 -20.84 3.74 0.20
C GLU A 67 -21.35 2.35 0.57
N SER A 68 -22.16 1.71 -0.27
CA SER A 68 -22.72 0.38 0.02
C SER A 68 -21.66 -0.72 0.04
N ARG A 69 -20.48 -0.44 -0.53
CA ARG A 69 -19.30 -1.30 -0.46
C ARG A 69 -18.04 -0.53 -0.15
N LYS A 70 -17.26 -1.09 0.78
CA LYS A 70 -16.01 -0.49 1.28
C LYS A 70 -14.92 -1.54 1.25
N PHE A 71 -13.87 -1.27 0.50
CA PHE A 71 -12.71 -2.13 0.41
C PHE A 71 -11.46 -1.40 0.87
N LEU A 72 -10.58 -2.12 1.55
CA LEU A 72 -9.21 -1.71 1.77
C LEU A 72 -8.28 -2.55 0.93
N LEU A 73 -7.22 -1.92 0.45
CA LEU A 73 -6.10 -2.58 -0.19
C LEU A 73 -4.91 -2.44 0.74
N VAL A 74 -4.21 -3.55 0.98
CA VAL A 74 -2.96 -3.55 1.76
C VAL A 74 -1.88 -4.24 0.97
N SER A 75 -0.79 -3.56 0.65
CA SER A 75 0.35 -4.17 -0.02
C SER A 75 1.25 -4.89 0.99
N TRP A 76 1.86 -5.97 0.54
CA TRP A 76 2.84 -6.73 1.31
C TRP A 76 4.05 -7.05 0.44
N TYR A 77 5.23 -7.03 1.05
CA TYR A 77 6.43 -7.59 0.44
C TYR A 77 6.82 -8.90 1.11
N HIS A 78 7.43 -9.78 0.32
CA HIS A 78 8.03 -10.98 0.84
C HIS A 78 9.38 -10.63 1.48
N ALA A 79 9.49 -10.72 2.81
CA ALA A 79 10.67 -10.28 3.55
C ALA A 79 11.80 -11.32 3.58
N ASN A 80 11.51 -12.57 3.20
CA ASN A 80 12.38 -13.76 3.26
C ASN A 80 13.52 -13.67 4.30
N LYS A 81 13.16 -13.74 5.59
CA LYS A 81 14.14 -13.79 6.68
C LYS A 81 14.85 -15.15 6.79
N ASP A 82 14.37 -16.16 6.07
CA ASP A 82 14.90 -17.53 6.05
C ASP A 82 15.55 -17.84 4.69
N LYS A 83 16.51 -17.00 4.29
CA LYS A 83 17.08 -16.97 2.93
C LYS A 83 17.58 -18.29 2.36
N ASP A 84 17.85 -19.32 3.15
CA ASP A 84 18.72 -20.42 2.70
C ASP A 84 18.23 -21.84 3.00
N LYS A 85 16.98 -22.06 3.45
CA LYS A 85 16.52 -23.44 3.73
C LYS A 85 15.95 -24.18 2.53
N ASP A 86 15.35 -23.46 1.58
CA ASP A 86 14.54 -24.12 0.55
C ASP A 86 14.88 -23.72 -0.91
N GLY A 87 15.82 -22.79 -1.14
CA GLY A 87 16.14 -22.30 -2.50
C GLY A 87 15.03 -21.50 -3.20
N LYS A 88 14.00 -21.05 -2.46
CA LYS A 88 12.71 -20.56 -2.98
C LYS A 88 12.66 -19.11 -3.49
N GLY A 89 13.79 -18.39 -3.54
CA GLY A 89 13.86 -17.00 -3.99
C GLY A 89 12.91 -16.04 -3.25
N PHE A 90 12.75 -14.82 -3.77
CA PHE A 90 11.75 -13.87 -3.27
C PHE A 90 10.47 -13.93 -4.10
N LYS A 91 9.31 -14.01 -3.45
CA LYS A 91 8.01 -14.08 -4.13
C LYS A 91 7.49 -12.71 -4.59
N GLY A 92 8.25 -11.64 -4.42
CA GLY A 92 7.87 -10.29 -4.85
C GLY A 92 6.87 -9.61 -3.91
N VAL A 93 5.82 -9.05 -4.49
CA VAL A 93 4.81 -8.20 -3.83
C VAL A 93 3.42 -8.78 -4.05
N ARG A 94 2.56 -8.63 -3.05
CA ARG A 94 1.12 -8.93 -3.17
C ARG A 94 0.28 -7.78 -2.64
N VAL A 95 -1.00 -7.78 -2.99
CA VAL A 95 -2.00 -6.90 -2.39
C VAL A 95 -3.14 -7.74 -1.80
N SER A 96 -3.58 -7.41 -0.60
CA SER A 96 -4.84 -7.91 -0.04
C SER A 96 -5.97 -7.02 -0.50
N LEU A 97 -7.01 -7.59 -1.10
CA LEU A 97 -8.31 -6.94 -1.28
C LEU A 97 -9.19 -7.34 -0.10
N VAL A 98 -9.50 -6.40 0.78
CA VAL A 98 -10.23 -6.63 2.03
C VAL A 98 -11.60 -5.98 1.94
N ASP A 99 -12.67 -6.76 2.05
CA ASP A 99 -14.03 -6.26 2.21
C ASP A 99 -14.24 -5.85 3.67
N VAL A 100 -14.44 -4.55 3.88
CA VAL A 100 -14.72 -3.92 5.19
C VAL A 100 -16.09 -3.22 5.15
N THR A 101 -16.97 -3.64 4.26
CA THR A 101 -18.35 -3.15 4.18
C THR A 101 -19.07 -3.39 5.50
N ASP A 102 -18.88 -4.58 6.07
CA ASP A 102 -19.31 -4.96 7.40
C ASP A 102 -18.09 -5.35 8.25
N MET A 103 -17.80 -4.58 9.29
CA MET A 103 -16.69 -4.86 10.19
C MET A 103 -16.91 -6.13 11.03
N GLY A 104 -18.15 -6.63 11.13
CA GLY A 104 -18.47 -7.94 11.73
C GLY A 104 -18.18 -9.14 10.81
N ASP A 105 -18.03 -8.93 9.50
CA ASP A 105 -17.82 -9.99 8.51
C ASP A 105 -16.75 -9.63 7.47
N ILE A 106 -15.50 -9.60 7.94
CA ILE A 106 -14.36 -9.14 7.14
C ILE A 106 -13.75 -10.31 6.37
N TRP A 107 -13.74 -10.19 5.05
CA TRP A 107 -13.16 -11.19 4.15
C TRP A 107 -12.10 -10.58 3.27
N TYR A 108 -11.08 -11.37 2.92
CA TYR A 108 -10.04 -10.88 2.03
C TYR A 108 -9.41 -11.95 1.14
N ARG A 109 -8.75 -11.46 0.09
CA ARG A 109 -8.00 -12.25 -0.88
C ARG A 109 -6.65 -11.60 -1.13
N HIS A 110 -5.59 -12.40 -1.16
CA HIS A 110 -4.29 -11.94 -1.64
C HIS A 110 -4.19 -12.14 -3.14
N VAL A 111 -3.65 -11.13 -3.82
CA VAL A 111 -3.40 -11.10 -5.26
C VAL A 111 -1.92 -10.82 -5.47
N LEU A 112 -1.23 -11.68 -6.23
CA LEU A 112 0.19 -11.49 -6.50
C LEU A 112 0.37 -10.41 -7.57
N LEU A 113 1.32 -9.49 -7.36
CA LEU A 113 1.71 -8.52 -8.37
C LEU A 113 2.93 -9.03 -9.12
N VAL A 114 2.82 -9.09 -10.44
CA VAL A 114 3.87 -9.64 -11.31
C VAL A 114 4.19 -8.66 -12.43
N GLU A 115 5.38 -8.79 -13.01
CA GLU A 115 5.75 -8.12 -14.25
C GLU A 115 5.97 -9.14 -15.37
N LYS A 116 5.95 -8.66 -16.62
CA LYS A 116 6.26 -9.50 -17.78
C LYS A 116 7.75 -9.83 -17.81
N ASP A 117 8.07 -11.04 -18.26
CA ASP A 117 9.43 -11.49 -18.52
C ASP A 117 9.48 -12.18 -19.89
N GLY A 118 9.68 -11.39 -20.95
CA GLY A 118 9.48 -11.84 -22.33
C GLY A 118 8.04 -12.31 -22.54
N ALA A 119 7.88 -13.59 -22.92
CA ALA A 119 6.58 -14.25 -23.05
C ALA A 119 6.03 -14.81 -21.73
N SER A 120 6.82 -14.78 -20.65
CA SER A 120 6.45 -15.28 -19.32
C SER A 120 6.09 -14.12 -18.36
N ILE A 121 5.95 -14.45 -17.07
CA ILE A 121 5.82 -13.52 -15.96
C ILE A 121 6.88 -13.82 -14.90
N ARG A 122 7.17 -12.84 -14.05
CA ARG A 122 8.06 -13.01 -12.89
C ARG A 122 7.63 -12.15 -11.71
N PRO A 123 8.04 -12.47 -10.46
CA PRO A 123 7.77 -11.62 -9.31
C PRO A 123 8.47 -10.25 -9.43
N ILE A 124 7.89 -9.24 -8.79
CA ILE A 124 8.49 -7.90 -8.74
C ILE A 124 9.60 -7.88 -7.69
N VAL A 125 10.83 -7.65 -8.15
CA VAL A 125 12.04 -7.63 -7.33
C VAL A 125 12.95 -6.45 -7.69
N ASP A 126 13.90 -6.14 -6.80
CA ASP A 126 15.00 -5.20 -7.06
C ASP A 126 16.10 -5.83 -7.92
N SER A 127 17.11 -5.05 -8.25
CA SER A 127 18.29 -5.50 -9.03
C SER A 127 19.11 -6.62 -8.36
N LYS A 128 18.87 -6.90 -7.07
CA LYS A 128 19.51 -7.98 -6.30
C LYS A 128 18.58 -9.17 -6.11
N GLY A 129 17.42 -9.19 -6.77
CA GLY A 129 16.42 -10.25 -6.66
C GLY A 129 15.67 -10.26 -5.32
N LYS A 130 15.71 -9.19 -4.53
CA LYS A 130 14.89 -9.05 -3.31
C LYS A 130 13.54 -8.45 -3.63
N SER A 131 12.51 -8.82 -2.89
CA SER A 131 11.21 -8.14 -3.04
C SER A 131 11.33 -6.64 -2.78
N VAL A 132 10.70 -5.86 -3.65
CA VAL A 132 10.49 -4.43 -3.39
C VAL A 132 9.48 -4.27 -2.26
N HIS A 133 9.64 -3.26 -1.40
CA HIS A 133 8.81 -3.10 -0.21
C HIS A 133 7.33 -2.81 -0.53
N ALA A 134 7.04 -2.19 -1.67
CA ALA A 134 5.70 -1.73 -2.02
C ALA A 134 5.08 -0.82 -0.93
N GLY A 135 5.89 0.05 -0.33
CA GLY A 135 5.52 0.82 0.87
C GLY A 135 4.42 1.86 0.68
N GLY A 136 4.23 2.30 -0.56
CA GLY A 136 3.12 3.18 -0.94
C GLY A 136 2.19 2.53 -1.93
N ILE A 137 0.89 2.57 -1.67
CA ILE A 137 -0.13 2.26 -2.67
C ILE A 137 -1.23 3.32 -2.69
N ALA A 138 -1.80 3.55 -3.86
CA ALA A 138 -2.95 4.42 -4.03
C ALA A 138 -3.85 3.87 -5.13
N VAL A 139 -5.12 4.26 -5.11
CA VAL A 139 -6.09 3.87 -6.14
C VAL A 139 -6.75 5.10 -6.72
N HIS A 140 -6.76 5.20 -8.05
CA HIS A 140 -7.53 6.20 -8.79
C HIS A 140 -8.24 5.52 -9.97
N GLY A 141 -9.58 5.58 -9.98
CA GLY A 141 -10.38 4.77 -10.89
C GLY A 141 -10.15 3.29 -10.61
N THR A 142 -9.69 2.54 -11.62
CA THR A 142 -9.35 1.11 -11.49
C THR A 142 -7.85 0.86 -11.44
N THR A 143 -7.06 1.93 -11.46
CA THR A 143 -5.61 1.85 -11.44
C THR A 143 -5.11 1.79 -10.00
N LEU A 144 -4.40 0.71 -9.68
CA LEU A 144 -3.57 0.59 -8.49
C LEU A 144 -2.17 1.12 -8.83
N PHE A 145 -1.73 2.13 -8.08
CA PHE A 145 -0.37 2.65 -8.09
C PHE A 145 0.42 1.99 -6.97
N VAL A 146 1.64 1.57 -7.26
CA VAL A 146 2.54 0.92 -6.30
C VAL A 146 3.90 1.59 -6.35
N ALA A 147 4.34 2.11 -5.21
CA ALA A 147 5.65 2.69 -5.02
C ALA A 147 6.72 1.60 -5.00
N ASP A 148 7.71 1.72 -5.87
CA ASP A 148 8.89 0.87 -5.92
C ASP A 148 10.12 1.74 -5.70
N SER A 149 10.42 1.97 -4.43
CA SER A 149 11.56 2.78 -4.00
C SER A 149 12.92 2.14 -4.33
N ALA A 150 12.99 0.82 -4.52
CA ALA A 150 14.24 0.15 -4.84
C ALA A 150 14.69 0.37 -6.29
N ASN A 151 13.73 0.64 -7.18
CA ASN A 151 13.98 0.85 -8.61
C ASN A 151 13.67 2.28 -9.08
N ASP A 152 13.28 3.18 -8.17
CA ASP A 152 12.79 4.55 -8.44
C ASP A 152 11.55 4.61 -9.34
N LEU A 153 10.64 3.64 -9.21
CA LEU A 153 9.47 3.51 -10.08
C LEU A 153 8.17 3.75 -9.32
N ILE A 154 7.19 4.33 -10.01
CA ILE A 154 5.77 4.09 -9.69
C ILE A 154 5.25 3.10 -10.72
N ARG A 155 4.79 1.93 -10.24
CA ARG A 155 4.20 0.86 -11.05
C ARG A 155 2.68 0.99 -11.06
N THR A 156 2.04 0.58 -12.15
CA THR A 156 0.57 0.58 -12.27
C THR A 156 0.03 -0.79 -12.60
N PHE A 157 -1.12 -1.11 -12.03
CA PHE A 157 -1.89 -2.33 -12.26
C PHE A 157 -3.35 -1.95 -12.49
N ASP A 158 -4.05 -2.70 -13.33
CA ASP A 158 -5.49 -2.51 -13.56
C ASP A 158 -6.27 -3.53 -12.74
N LEU A 159 -6.94 -3.07 -11.69
CA LEU A 159 -7.71 -3.91 -10.78
C LEU A 159 -8.85 -4.67 -11.48
N ASN A 160 -9.21 -4.29 -12.71
CA ASN A 160 -10.21 -4.99 -13.53
C ASN A 160 -9.67 -6.23 -14.22
N ARG A 161 -8.37 -6.50 -14.10
CA ARG A 161 -7.66 -7.54 -14.85
C ARG A 161 -7.06 -8.59 -13.93
N LEU A 162 -7.83 -9.03 -12.94
CA LEU A 162 -7.49 -10.21 -12.15
C LEU A 162 -7.43 -11.42 -13.08
N ILE A 163 -6.26 -12.04 -13.15
CA ILE A 163 -6.03 -13.22 -13.97
C ILE A 163 -5.96 -14.43 -13.03
N PRO A 164 -6.78 -15.47 -13.23
CA PRO A 164 -6.67 -16.68 -12.44
C PRO A 164 -5.36 -17.41 -12.76
N ALA A 165 -4.69 -17.89 -11.72
CA ALA A 165 -3.57 -18.81 -11.84
C ALA A 165 -3.98 -20.21 -11.35
N ALA A 166 -3.31 -21.21 -11.91
CA ALA A 166 -3.50 -22.61 -11.54
C ALA A 166 -2.96 -22.88 -10.14
N ALA A 167 -3.59 -23.84 -9.45
CA ALA A 167 -3.08 -24.33 -8.17
C ALA A 167 -1.70 -24.96 -8.37
N ASP A 168 -0.83 -24.77 -7.39
CA ASP A 168 0.54 -25.27 -7.41
C ASP A 168 0.97 -25.64 -6.00
N GLY A 169 0.70 -26.88 -5.59
CA GLY A 169 1.05 -27.36 -4.24
C GLY A 169 2.54 -27.24 -3.89
N THR A 170 3.42 -27.13 -4.89
CA THR A 170 4.86 -26.89 -4.69
C THR A 170 5.16 -25.46 -4.22
N LYS A 171 4.33 -24.49 -4.63
CA LYS A 171 4.50 -23.05 -4.39
C LYS A 171 5.84 -22.51 -4.91
N LEU A 172 6.36 -23.09 -6.00
CA LEU A 172 7.68 -22.75 -6.54
C LEU A 172 7.61 -21.98 -7.85
N ARG A 173 6.52 -22.10 -8.62
CA ARG A 173 6.45 -21.53 -9.97
C ARG A 173 5.85 -20.14 -9.99
N CYS A 174 6.47 -19.25 -10.77
CA CYS A 174 5.89 -17.97 -11.17
C CYS A 174 6.21 -17.79 -12.65
N GLU A 175 5.27 -18.20 -13.51
CA GLU A 175 5.49 -18.26 -14.95
C GLU A 175 4.17 -18.27 -15.73
N LEU A 176 4.25 -17.93 -17.01
CA LEU A 176 3.24 -18.29 -18.00
C LEU A 176 3.85 -19.38 -18.89
N THR A 177 3.25 -20.55 -18.86
CA THR A 177 3.67 -21.70 -19.67
C THR A 177 3.32 -21.50 -21.15
N SER A 178 3.99 -22.23 -22.05
CA SER A 178 3.67 -22.24 -23.48
C SER A 178 2.23 -22.69 -23.78
N ALA A 179 1.61 -23.46 -22.88
CA ALA A 179 0.21 -23.86 -22.95
C ALA A 179 -0.78 -22.78 -22.49
N GLY A 180 -0.30 -21.57 -22.16
CA GLY A 180 -1.16 -20.46 -21.71
C GLY A 180 -1.61 -20.56 -20.24
N THR A 181 -1.00 -21.44 -19.45
CA THR A 181 -1.34 -21.59 -18.03
C THR A 181 -0.42 -20.73 -17.16
N TYR A 182 -1.02 -19.90 -16.31
CA TYR A 182 -0.31 -19.11 -15.30
C TYR A 182 -0.09 -19.92 -14.02
N TYR A 183 1.13 -19.89 -13.50
CA TYR A 183 1.48 -20.33 -12.15
C TYR A 183 2.03 -19.15 -11.35
N ALA A 184 1.70 -19.06 -10.07
CA ALA A 184 2.00 -17.88 -9.26
C ALA A 184 2.15 -18.22 -7.78
N TYR A 185 3.05 -19.13 -7.40
CA TYR A 185 3.30 -19.54 -6.02
C TYR A 185 2.03 -19.96 -5.26
N ASP A 186 1.10 -20.63 -5.95
CA ASP A 186 -0.21 -21.04 -5.43
C ASP A 186 -1.17 -19.89 -5.08
N TYR A 187 -0.90 -18.68 -5.59
CA TYR A 187 -1.88 -17.60 -5.57
C TYR A 187 -2.98 -17.89 -6.58
N ARG A 188 -4.23 -17.69 -6.17
CA ARG A 188 -5.39 -17.86 -7.07
C ARG A 188 -5.45 -16.79 -8.16
N TYR A 189 -4.99 -15.58 -7.87
CA TYR A 189 -5.08 -14.44 -8.77
C TYR A 189 -3.77 -13.66 -8.84
N ILE A 190 -3.47 -13.17 -10.03
CA ILE A 190 -2.38 -12.23 -10.30
C ILE A 190 -2.92 -10.94 -10.92
N LEU A 191 -2.16 -9.85 -10.74
CA LEU A 191 -2.23 -8.66 -11.56
C LEU A 191 -0.89 -8.47 -12.26
N ILE A 192 -0.94 -8.37 -13.59
CA ILE A 192 0.25 -8.08 -14.39
C ILE A 192 0.41 -6.57 -14.52
N GLN A 193 1.63 -6.09 -14.27
CA GLN A 193 1.99 -4.69 -14.44
C GLN A 193 1.57 -4.14 -15.81
N ARG A 194 0.91 -2.98 -15.77
CA ARG A 194 0.47 -2.23 -16.95
C ARG A 194 1.52 -1.25 -17.42
N ALA A 195 2.07 -0.47 -16.50
CA ALA A 195 3.16 0.45 -16.79
C ALA A 195 4.06 0.61 -15.56
N ALA A 196 5.24 1.16 -15.78
CA ALA A 196 6.10 1.66 -14.73
C ALA A 196 6.74 2.97 -15.19
N ARG A 197 6.74 3.96 -14.31
CA ARG A 197 7.32 5.27 -14.59
C ARG A 197 8.46 5.54 -13.62
N ARG A 198 9.65 5.82 -14.13
CA ARG A 198 10.75 6.33 -13.31
C ARG A 198 10.42 7.74 -12.83
N VAL A 199 10.65 8.01 -11.55
CA VAL A 199 10.33 9.29 -10.93
C VAL A 199 11.54 9.94 -10.27
N SER A 200 11.56 11.26 -10.21
CA SER A 200 12.55 12.05 -9.49
C SER A 200 11.88 13.21 -8.75
N PRO A 201 12.17 13.42 -7.45
CA PRO A 201 13.01 12.56 -6.61
C PRO A 201 12.30 11.24 -6.26
N ALA A 202 13.07 10.17 -6.02
CA ALA A 202 12.55 8.83 -5.69
C ALA A 202 12.10 8.69 -4.22
N ILE A 203 11.22 9.60 -3.79
CA ILE A 203 10.71 9.69 -2.43
C ILE A 203 9.43 8.83 -2.36
N LEU A 204 9.63 7.53 -2.19
CA LEU A 204 8.64 6.47 -2.47
C LEU A 204 8.48 5.45 -1.31
N SER A 205 8.61 5.90 -0.06
CA SER A 205 8.37 5.02 1.10
C SER A 205 6.89 4.80 1.36
N SER A 206 6.05 5.80 1.05
CA SER A 206 4.60 5.69 1.13
C SER A 206 3.92 6.46 0.00
N MET A 207 2.63 6.18 -0.19
CA MET A 207 1.80 6.84 -1.19
C MET A 207 0.35 6.88 -0.70
N SER A 208 -0.35 7.97 -0.98
CA SER A 208 -1.80 8.06 -0.83
C SER A 208 -2.40 9.03 -1.86
N MET A 209 -3.73 9.05 -1.97
CA MET A 209 -4.43 10.04 -2.80
C MET A 209 -4.68 11.34 -2.04
N ASP A 210 -4.37 12.48 -2.68
CA ASP A 210 -4.86 13.81 -2.33
C ASP A 210 -6.18 14.08 -3.04
N TRP A 211 -7.28 14.06 -2.29
CA TRP A 211 -8.62 14.38 -2.80
C TRP A 211 -9.01 15.85 -2.62
N THR A 212 -8.11 16.73 -2.17
CA THR A 212 -8.42 18.16 -1.94
C THR A 212 -8.96 18.85 -3.20
N ASN A 213 -8.53 18.41 -4.38
CA ASN A 213 -9.15 18.77 -5.64
C ASN A 213 -9.77 17.53 -6.30
N PRO A 214 -11.06 17.21 -6.05
CA PRO A 214 -11.67 15.97 -6.54
C PRO A 214 -11.74 15.83 -8.07
N SER A 215 -11.72 16.93 -8.83
CA SER A 215 -11.73 16.90 -10.30
C SER A 215 -10.35 16.65 -10.90
N SER A 216 -9.28 16.85 -10.12
CA SER A 216 -7.89 16.55 -10.50
C SER A 216 -7.10 16.11 -9.27
N PRO A 217 -7.39 14.92 -8.72
CA PRO A 217 -6.73 14.43 -7.52
C PRO A 217 -5.27 14.13 -7.83
N SER A 218 -4.41 14.23 -6.83
CA SER A 218 -2.97 13.98 -6.96
C SER A 218 -2.56 12.76 -6.14
N LEU A 219 -1.44 12.13 -6.50
CA LEU A 219 -0.74 11.23 -5.59
C LEU A 219 0.16 12.05 -4.67
N ILE A 220 0.19 11.70 -3.40
CA ILE A 220 1.14 12.21 -2.42
C ILE A 220 2.08 11.07 -2.07
N THR A 221 3.39 11.30 -2.11
CA THR A 221 4.38 10.37 -1.60
C THR A 221 5.25 11.01 -0.54
N CYS A 222 5.71 10.22 0.43
CA CYS A 222 6.77 10.62 1.35
C CYS A 222 7.89 9.57 1.40
N GLY A 223 9.03 9.98 1.93
CA GLY A 223 10.22 9.15 2.01
C GLY A 223 10.74 9.06 3.43
N PHE A 224 11.22 7.86 3.75
CA PHE A 224 12.00 7.57 4.94
C PHE A 224 13.37 8.23 4.80
N TYR A 225 13.82 8.95 5.83
CA TYR A 225 15.19 9.43 5.89
C TYR A 225 16.13 8.28 6.28
N TYR A 226 17.06 7.94 5.39
CA TYR A 226 18.28 7.23 5.78
C TYR A 226 19.43 8.26 5.86
N LYS A 227 20.14 8.23 6.99
CA LYS A 227 21.26 9.11 7.36
C LYS A 227 22.37 9.24 6.29
N HIS A 228 22.42 8.32 5.32
CA HIS A 228 23.40 8.29 4.24
C HIS A 228 23.08 9.17 3.01
N TYR A 229 21.84 9.66 2.84
CA TYR A 229 21.43 10.33 1.59
C TYR A 229 21.34 11.86 1.67
N HIS A 230 21.62 12.47 2.83
CA HIS A 230 21.61 13.93 3.07
C HIS A 230 20.37 14.69 2.55
N THR A 231 19.30 14.00 2.17
CA THR A 231 18.09 14.59 1.59
C THR A 231 17.03 14.67 2.69
N PRO A 232 16.51 15.87 3.01
CA PRO A 232 15.52 16.00 4.05
C PRO A 232 14.26 15.19 3.68
N PRO A 233 13.64 14.47 4.63
CA PRO A 233 12.41 13.75 4.39
C PRO A 233 11.36 14.74 3.88
N SER A 234 10.80 14.42 2.72
CA SER A 234 10.02 15.34 1.92
C SER A 234 8.71 14.72 1.48
N VAL A 235 7.78 15.57 1.05
CA VAL A 235 6.53 15.15 0.43
C VAL A 235 6.47 15.66 -1.00
N VAL A 236 6.10 14.78 -1.91
CA VAL A 236 6.05 15.04 -3.34
C VAL A 236 4.64 14.77 -3.86
N TRP A 237 4.16 15.67 -4.73
CA TRP A 237 2.90 15.50 -5.43
C TRP A 237 3.13 15.10 -6.88
N TRP A 238 2.30 14.18 -7.35
CA TRP A 238 2.31 13.67 -8.73
C TRP A 238 0.90 13.71 -9.30
N GLN A 239 0.76 13.94 -10.60
CA GLN A 239 -0.53 13.76 -11.28
C GLN A 239 -0.65 12.29 -11.71
N PRO A 240 -1.74 11.57 -11.34
CA PRO A 240 -1.93 10.18 -11.72
C PRO A 240 -1.85 9.94 -13.25
N ARG A 241 -2.35 10.91 -14.03
CA ARG A 241 -2.38 10.82 -15.51
C ARG A 241 -0.98 10.70 -16.12
N ASP A 242 0.03 11.33 -15.53
CA ASP A 242 1.39 11.36 -16.05
C ASP A 242 2.13 10.02 -15.84
N ILE A 243 1.56 9.11 -15.04
CA ILE A 243 2.11 7.79 -14.73
C ILE A 243 1.47 6.70 -15.58
N VAL A 244 0.17 6.82 -15.89
CA VAL A 244 -0.60 5.79 -16.60
C VAL A 244 -0.33 5.73 -18.11
N ASP A 245 0.15 6.82 -18.72
CA ASP A 245 0.40 6.91 -20.17
C ASP A 245 1.71 6.23 -20.63
N ALA A 246 2.43 5.53 -19.75
CA ALA A 246 3.75 4.95 -20.03
C ALA A 246 3.73 3.53 -20.65
N ASP A 247 2.75 3.21 -21.50
CA ASP A 247 2.70 1.94 -22.27
C ASP A 247 3.96 1.72 -23.15
N ALA A 248 4.79 2.75 -23.36
CA ALA A 248 6.04 2.70 -24.10
C ALA A 248 7.17 1.88 -23.43
N VAL A 249 7.21 1.79 -22.09
CA VAL A 249 8.31 1.12 -21.37
C VAL A 249 8.23 -0.41 -21.53
N LEU A 250 7.05 -0.98 -21.72
CA LEU A 250 6.86 -2.42 -21.93
C LEU A 250 7.12 -2.87 -23.39
N LYS A 251 7.35 -1.94 -24.33
CA LYS A 251 7.55 -2.24 -25.76
C LYS A 251 9.01 -2.09 -26.22
N GLY A 252 9.97 -2.03 -25.30
CA GLY A 252 11.40 -1.93 -25.65
C GLY A 252 11.80 -0.60 -26.30
N GLY A 253 10.98 0.45 -26.15
CA GLY A 253 11.32 1.80 -26.59
C GLY A 253 12.33 2.47 -25.66
N THR A 254 12.98 3.54 -26.14
CA THR A 254 13.86 4.41 -25.33
C THR A 254 13.12 4.87 -24.07
N THR A 255 13.76 4.70 -22.91
CA THR A 255 13.22 5.14 -21.61
C THR A 255 12.85 6.62 -21.69
N PRO A 256 11.55 6.99 -21.59
CA PRO A 256 11.17 8.40 -21.55
C PRO A 256 11.87 9.11 -20.38
N PRO A 257 12.17 10.41 -20.47
CA PRO A 257 12.68 11.18 -19.33
C PRO A 257 11.82 10.93 -18.08
N GLY A 258 12.47 10.77 -16.92
CA GLY A 258 11.77 10.52 -15.65
C GLY A 258 10.74 11.61 -15.34
N LEU A 259 9.66 11.23 -14.64
CA LEU A 259 8.66 12.21 -14.18
C LEU A 259 9.25 13.01 -13.01
N THR A 260 9.19 14.34 -13.09
CA THR A 260 9.64 15.22 -12.01
C THR A 260 8.47 15.62 -11.12
N GLY A 261 8.57 15.33 -9.83
CA GLY A 261 7.54 15.66 -8.85
C GLY A 261 7.75 17.04 -8.23
N VAL A 262 6.67 17.64 -7.73
CA VAL A 262 6.74 18.92 -7.02
C VAL A 262 6.96 18.66 -5.54
N ILE A 263 8.16 18.97 -5.04
CA ILE A 263 8.46 18.93 -3.61
C ILE A 263 7.75 20.11 -2.93
N LYS A 264 6.71 19.82 -2.16
CA LYS A 264 5.96 20.86 -1.41
C LYS A 264 6.34 20.92 0.07
N ASN A 265 7.01 19.88 0.57
CA ASN A 265 7.52 19.89 1.93
C ASN A 265 8.90 19.28 1.98
N ARG A 266 9.85 19.97 2.60
CA ARG A 266 11.07 19.41 3.16
C ARG A 266 10.90 19.60 4.67
N MET A 267 11.17 18.59 5.50
CA MET A 267 11.03 18.60 6.98
C MET A 267 9.85 17.79 7.55
N LEU A 268 9.59 16.57 7.07
CA LEU A 268 8.69 15.65 7.78
C LEU A 268 9.29 15.04 9.05
N GLY A 269 10.56 15.31 9.36
CA GLY A 269 11.33 14.57 10.38
C GLY A 269 11.61 13.12 9.96
N GLU A 270 12.46 12.43 10.70
CA GLU A 270 12.91 11.08 10.35
C GLU A 270 11.80 10.01 10.51
N LYS A 271 11.96 8.88 9.81
CA LYS A 271 11.12 7.68 9.98
C LYS A 271 9.64 7.81 9.62
N ALA A 272 9.28 8.74 8.74
CA ALA A 272 7.94 8.80 8.15
C ALA A 272 7.66 7.55 7.30
N GLN A 273 6.65 6.78 7.68
CA GLN A 273 6.20 5.55 6.99
C GLN A 273 4.91 5.74 6.19
N GLY A 274 4.14 6.78 6.50
CA GLY A 274 2.89 7.07 5.83
C GLY A 274 2.64 8.56 5.75
N VAL A 275 1.98 8.99 4.67
CA VAL A 275 1.52 10.36 4.52
C VAL A 275 0.13 10.37 3.92
N THR A 276 -0.75 11.23 4.44
CA THR A 276 -2.01 11.57 3.79
C THR A 276 -2.40 13.00 4.08
N ARG A 277 -3.27 13.57 3.25
CA ARG A 277 -3.76 14.93 3.43
C ARG A 277 -5.24 14.91 3.81
N VAL A 278 -5.57 15.70 4.83
CA VAL A 278 -6.94 15.92 5.30
C VAL A 278 -7.16 17.43 5.32
N GLY A 279 -7.87 17.94 4.31
CA GLY A 279 -8.11 19.38 4.16
C GLY A 279 -6.81 20.20 4.09
N LYS A 280 -6.59 21.04 5.09
CA LYS A 280 -5.39 21.89 5.22
C LYS A 280 -4.31 21.26 6.10
N SER A 281 -4.46 20.00 6.48
CA SER A 281 -3.52 19.29 7.35
C SER A 281 -2.84 18.13 6.62
N LEU A 282 -1.57 17.93 6.92
CA LEU A 282 -0.80 16.76 6.50
C LEU A 282 -0.60 15.83 7.68
N TRP A 283 -1.07 14.61 7.55
CA TRP A 283 -0.96 13.56 8.56
C TRP A 283 0.21 12.67 8.18
N VAL A 284 1.02 12.27 9.17
CA VAL A 284 2.24 11.49 8.96
C VAL A 284 2.34 10.42 10.05
N SER A 285 2.34 9.15 9.66
CA SER A 285 2.66 8.05 10.57
C SER A 285 4.16 7.81 10.61
N ARG A 286 4.65 7.45 11.80
CA ARG A 286 6.04 7.06 12.04
C ARG A 286 6.10 5.71 12.73
N SER A 287 7.08 4.91 12.33
CA SER A 287 7.43 3.67 13.00
C SER A 287 8.73 3.85 13.78
N HIS A 288 8.76 3.31 15.01
CA HIS A 288 9.96 3.16 15.81
C HIS A 288 10.41 1.70 15.92
N GLY A 289 10.07 0.90 14.91
CA GLY A 289 10.44 -0.50 14.78
C GLY A 289 9.60 -1.42 15.67
N ARG A 290 10.11 -2.63 15.92
CA ARG A 290 9.34 -3.74 16.49
C ARG A 290 9.03 -3.63 17.99
N SER A 291 9.73 -2.75 18.70
CA SER A 291 9.69 -2.72 20.17
C SER A 291 9.14 -1.42 20.74
N ASN A 292 9.15 -0.34 19.97
CA ASN A 292 8.77 0.99 20.44
C ASN A 292 7.51 1.46 19.71
N ARG A 293 6.68 2.23 20.43
CA ARG A 293 5.50 2.87 19.85
C ARG A 293 5.91 3.86 18.76
N GLY A 294 5.10 3.93 17.72
CA GLY A 294 5.22 4.94 16.68
C GLY A 294 4.61 6.28 17.12
N GLU A 295 4.54 7.20 16.16
CA GLU A 295 3.91 8.51 16.34
C GLU A 295 2.99 8.82 15.15
N LEU A 296 1.92 9.56 15.42
CA LEU A 296 1.15 10.27 14.41
C LEU A 296 1.41 11.77 14.60
N ASP A 297 2.01 12.40 13.59
CA ASP A 297 2.12 13.85 13.55
C ASP A 297 1.09 14.44 12.58
N ILE A 298 0.49 15.55 12.98
CA ILE A 298 -0.41 16.35 12.13
C ILE A 298 0.16 17.75 12.00
N PHE A 299 0.40 18.17 10.76
CA PHE A 299 0.97 19.48 10.43
C PHE A 299 -0.04 20.36 9.69
N ASP A 300 -0.12 21.63 10.05
CA ASP A 300 -0.81 22.63 9.24
C ASP A 300 -0.01 22.94 7.97
N ILE A 301 -0.68 22.89 6.83
CA ILE A 301 -0.12 23.19 5.50
C ILE A 301 -0.96 24.24 4.75
N SER A 302 -1.78 25.01 5.47
CA SER A 302 -2.66 26.05 4.94
C SER A 302 -1.90 27.21 4.28
N ASP A 303 -0.77 27.59 4.83
CA ASP A 303 0.07 28.68 4.36
C ASP A 303 1.43 28.14 3.91
N PRO A 304 1.67 28.00 2.59
CA PRO A 304 2.94 27.50 2.08
C PRO A 304 4.12 28.45 2.31
N ALA A 305 3.86 29.71 2.69
CA ALA A 305 4.89 30.72 2.94
C ALA A 305 5.40 30.73 4.39
N LYS A 306 4.72 30.02 5.32
CA LYS A 306 5.08 30.00 6.75
C LYS A 306 5.75 28.69 7.17
N PRO A 307 6.60 28.72 8.21
CA PRO A 307 7.06 27.52 8.89
C PRO A 307 5.83 26.71 9.36
N ARG A 308 5.86 25.40 9.12
CA ARG A 308 4.74 24.53 9.46
C ARG A 308 4.54 24.46 10.97
N LYS A 309 3.29 24.60 11.40
CA LYS A 309 2.88 24.42 12.79
C LYS A 309 2.47 22.95 13.00
N THR A 310 3.04 22.31 14.02
CA THR A 310 2.51 21.02 14.49
C THR A 310 1.18 21.28 15.18
N LEU A 311 0.12 20.64 14.68
CA LEU A 311 -1.23 20.72 15.23
C LEU A 311 -1.44 19.67 16.32
N GLU A 312 -1.00 18.43 16.08
CA GLU A 312 -1.09 17.35 17.06
C GLU A 312 0.09 16.38 16.90
N LYS A 313 0.46 15.77 18.03
CA LYS A 313 1.28 14.57 18.11
C LYS A 313 0.56 13.55 18.97
N ALA A 314 0.41 12.32 18.48
CA ALA A 314 -0.28 11.26 19.20
C ALA A 314 0.51 9.96 19.19
N ASP A 315 0.35 9.18 20.26
CA ASP A 315 0.84 7.80 20.34
C ASP A 315 0.25 6.97 19.20
N TRP A 316 1.12 6.20 18.55
CA TRP A 316 0.76 5.37 17.40
C TRP A 316 1.32 3.95 17.58
N PRO A 317 0.74 2.92 16.93
CA PRO A 317 1.13 1.56 17.21
C PRO A 317 2.56 1.21 16.83
N ILE A 318 3.04 0.15 17.47
CA ILE A 318 4.30 -0.50 17.12
C ILE A 318 4.23 -0.96 15.65
N GLY A 319 5.24 -0.58 14.86
CA GLY A 319 5.33 -0.96 13.46
C GLY A 319 4.26 -0.36 12.56
N ALA A 320 3.77 0.83 12.89
CA ALA A 320 2.84 1.54 12.03
C ALA A 320 3.46 1.92 10.69
N GLU A 321 2.77 1.58 9.60
CA GLU A 321 3.21 1.84 8.24
C GLU A 321 2.34 2.92 7.57
N ALA A 322 1.96 2.74 6.31
CA ALA A 322 1.22 3.73 5.55
C ALA A 322 -0.11 4.13 6.21
N ILE A 323 -0.59 5.33 5.85
CA ILE A 323 -1.90 5.85 6.23
C ILE A 323 -2.68 6.31 5.02
N TYR A 324 -4.01 6.17 5.09
CA TYR A 324 -4.94 6.52 4.03
C TYR A 324 -6.14 7.26 4.59
N ALA A 325 -6.34 8.52 4.19
CA ALA A 325 -7.58 9.23 4.43
C ALA A 325 -8.66 8.79 3.43
N ALA A 326 -9.75 8.20 3.94
CA ALA A 326 -10.87 7.78 3.12
C ALA A 326 -11.51 8.98 2.40
N LYS A 327 -11.88 8.81 1.12
CA LYS A 327 -12.46 9.90 0.32
C LYS A 327 -13.82 10.35 0.85
N THR A 328 -14.70 9.40 1.17
CA THR A 328 -16.12 9.68 1.43
C THR A 328 -16.48 9.57 2.92
N SER A 329 -15.78 8.74 3.67
CA SER A 329 -16.00 8.58 5.12
C SER A 329 -15.05 9.43 5.97
N ASP A 330 -15.35 9.55 7.26
CA ASP A 330 -14.50 10.23 8.23
C ASP A 330 -13.28 9.41 8.69
N ASN A 331 -12.93 8.32 8.01
CA ASN A 331 -11.87 7.43 8.47
C ASN A 331 -10.49 7.84 7.93
N VAL A 332 -9.47 7.73 8.78
CA VAL A 332 -8.06 7.62 8.40
C VAL A 332 -7.58 6.23 8.81
N TRP A 333 -7.26 5.40 7.83
CA TRP A 333 -6.82 4.02 8.02
C TRP A 333 -5.30 3.91 8.11
N CYS A 334 -4.81 2.95 8.88
CA CYS A 334 -3.40 2.59 8.98
C CYS A 334 -3.24 1.07 9.09
N CYS A 335 -2.09 0.53 8.68
CA CYS A 335 -1.70 -0.85 8.89
C CYS A 335 -0.38 -0.95 9.67
N THR A 336 -0.14 -2.10 10.31
CA THR A 336 1.10 -2.34 11.08
C THR A 336 1.83 -3.61 10.64
N GLU A 337 3.18 -3.62 10.66
CA GLU A 337 3.97 -4.61 9.92
C GLU A 337 4.39 -5.89 10.67
N PHE A 338 4.54 -5.84 12.00
CA PHE A 338 5.28 -6.89 12.70
C PHE A 338 4.43 -8.13 13.07
N PRO A 339 4.98 -9.35 12.92
CA PRO A 339 4.36 -10.59 13.41
C PRO A 339 3.88 -10.47 14.86
N GLY A 340 2.69 -10.99 15.15
CA GLY A 340 2.08 -10.93 16.48
C GLY A 340 1.63 -9.54 16.91
N LYS A 341 1.69 -8.54 16.00
CA LYS A 341 1.31 -7.15 16.26
C LYS A 341 0.55 -6.53 15.09
N ARG A 342 0.12 -7.32 14.11
CA ARG A 342 -0.51 -6.82 12.87
C ARG A 342 -1.97 -6.49 13.07
N VAL A 343 -2.31 -5.24 12.83
CA VAL A 343 -3.68 -4.73 12.82
C VAL A 343 -3.83 -3.73 11.69
N VAL A 344 -5.04 -3.64 11.16
CA VAL A 344 -5.51 -2.53 10.34
C VAL A 344 -6.57 -1.81 11.14
N PHE A 345 -6.45 -0.51 11.29
CA PHE A 345 -7.34 0.25 12.16
C PHE A 345 -7.65 1.61 11.56
N ALA A 346 -8.73 2.22 12.03
CA ALA A 346 -9.10 3.57 11.68
C ALA A 346 -9.25 4.45 12.91
N VAL A 347 -8.84 5.70 12.73
CA VAL A 347 -9.24 6.82 13.57
C VAL A 347 -10.19 7.74 12.77
N LYS A 348 -10.92 8.61 13.47
CA LYS A 348 -11.80 9.60 12.86
C LYS A 348 -11.03 10.87 12.53
N LYS A 349 -11.21 11.47 11.35
CA LYS A 349 -10.58 12.77 11.03
C LYS A 349 -11.07 13.82 12.01
N SER A 350 -12.36 13.78 12.38
CA SER A 350 -12.98 14.70 13.33
C SER A 350 -12.49 14.55 14.79
N ALA A 351 -11.74 13.50 15.11
CA ALA A 351 -11.15 13.31 16.43
C ALA A 351 -9.81 14.05 16.62
N TYR A 352 -9.35 14.73 15.57
CA TYR A 352 -8.09 15.45 15.48
C TYR A 352 -8.32 16.86 14.90
N PRO A 353 -7.43 17.81 15.16
CA PRO A 353 -7.56 19.22 14.77
C PRO A 353 -7.40 19.51 13.27
#